data_AF-A0A382NE90-F1
#
_entry.id   AF-A0A382NE90-F1
#
_cell.length_a   1.000
_cell.length_b   1.000
_cell.length_c   1.000
_cell.angle_alpha   90.00
_cell.angle_beta   90.00
_cell.angle_gamma   90.00
#
_symmetry.space_group_name_H-M   'P 1'
#
loop_
_entity.id
_entity.type
_entity.pdbx_description
1 polymer ?
#
loop_
_entity_poly.entity_id
_entity_poly.type
_entity_poly.pdbx_seq_one_letter_code
_entity_poly.pdbx_strand_id
1 'polypeptide(L)'
;MGISLDRYGQLSYDEAKIDASLNENYDDVIELFSANTNDQSRFNTDPAGIAGDIMSLIERVTASDGYLSTAAASLTERNADYEQDLKDLEERMAQVEERYNRQFLVMQTIIEEMNSTKESLISSFENLPFTNRKD
;
A
#
# COMPACT_ATOMS: atom_id res chain seq x y z
N MET A 1 12.84 -43.20 -0.32
CA MET A 1 11.90 -42.16 0.16
C MET A 1 10.74 -41.87 -0.80
N GLY A 2 10.91 -41.85 -2.13
CA GLY A 2 9.76 -41.75 -3.05
C GLY A 2 8.97 -40.43 -3.01
N ILE A 3 9.51 -39.38 -2.42
CA ILE A 3 8.94 -38.02 -2.41
C ILE A 3 9.96 -37.07 -3.06
N SER A 4 9.49 -36.16 -3.91
CA SER A 4 10.30 -35.10 -4.52
C SER A 4 9.55 -33.78 -4.57
N LEU A 5 10.32 -32.69 -4.52
CA LEU A 5 9.84 -31.33 -4.66
C LEU A 5 10.40 -30.76 -5.97
N ASP A 6 9.54 -30.21 -6.82
CA ASP A 6 10.00 -29.53 -8.02
C ASP A 6 10.45 -28.08 -7.73
N ARG A 7 10.96 -27.38 -8.76
CA ARG A 7 11.41 -25.98 -8.64
C ARG A 7 10.28 -24.98 -8.33
N TYR A 8 9.03 -25.41 -8.45
CA TYR A 8 7.84 -24.62 -8.17
C TYR A 8 7.26 -24.92 -6.79
N GLY A 9 7.85 -25.85 -6.04
CA GLY A 9 7.36 -26.28 -4.75
C GLY A 9 6.21 -27.29 -4.84
N GLN A 10 5.96 -27.91 -6.01
CA GLN A 10 5.00 -28.98 -6.13
C GLN A 10 5.61 -30.29 -5.61
N LEU A 11 4.91 -30.91 -4.66
CA LEU A 11 5.27 -32.21 -4.11
C LEU A 11 4.72 -33.31 -5.02
N SER A 12 5.61 -34.18 -5.51
CA SER A 12 5.26 -35.38 -6.27
C SER A 12 5.76 -36.62 -5.54
N TYR A 13 5.01 -37.72 -5.67
CA TYR A 13 5.33 -38.96 -4.96
C TYR A 13 5.30 -40.18 -5.90
N ASP A 14 6.12 -41.17 -5.55
CA ASP A 14 6.29 -42.46 -6.22
C ASP A 14 5.94 -43.57 -5.21
N GLU A 15 4.71 -44.06 -5.31
CA GLU A 15 4.10 -44.99 -4.36
C GLU A 15 4.91 -46.28 -4.19
N ALA A 16 5.43 -46.85 -5.29
CA ALA A 16 6.23 -48.08 -5.24
C ALA A 16 7.54 -47.88 -4.45
N LYS A 17 8.17 -46.70 -4.56
CA LYS A 17 9.38 -46.37 -3.78
C LYS A 17 9.06 -46.07 -2.32
N ILE A 18 7.90 -45.49 -2.02
CA ILE A 18 7.44 -45.28 -0.66
C ILE A 18 7.23 -46.64 0.01
N ASP A 19 6.49 -47.55 -0.65
CA ASP A 19 6.23 -48.90 -0.14
C ASP A 19 7.52 -49.69 0.10
N ALA A 20 8.48 -49.64 -0.83
CA ALA A 20 9.78 -50.27 -0.64
C ALA A 20 10.53 -49.67 0.56
N SER A 21 10.54 -48.33 0.70
CA SER A 21 11.21 -47.65 1.82
C SER A 21 10.57 -47.96 3.17
N LEU A 22 9.23 -48.03 3.22
CA LEU A 22 8.47 -48.36 4.42
C LEU A 22 8.68 -49.82 4.84
N ASN A 23 8.80 -50.76 3.88
CA ASN A 23 9.03 -52.16 4.20
C ASN A 23 10.48 -52.44 4.65
N GLU A 24 11.46 -51.74 4.09
CA GLU A 24 12.88 -51.98 4.35
C GLU A 24 13.42 -51.17 5.53
N ASN A 25 12.97 -49.93 5.73
CA ASN A 25 13.52 -48.99 6.71
C ASN A 25 12.41 -48.22 7.45
N TYR A 26 11.38 -48.94 7.91
CA TYR A 26 10.22 -48.36 8.59
C TYR A 26 10.61 -47.39 9.71
N ASP A 27 11.47 -47.83 10.63
CA ASP A 27 11.87 -47.06 11.81
C ASP A 27 12.56 -45.75 11.43
N ASP A 28 13.47 -45.77 10.45
CA ASP A 28 14.18 -44.57 9.95
C ASP A 28 13.21 -43.60 9.27
N VAL A 29 12.21 -44.10 8.55
CA VAL A 29 11.18 -43.27 7.90
C VAL A 29 10.31 -42.60 8.96
N ILE A 30 9.89 -43.34 9.98
CA ILE A 30 9.11 -42.77 11.08
C ILE A 30 9.95 -41.74 11.86
N GLU A 31 11.22 -42.01 12.12
CA GLU A 31 12.13 -41.06 12.76
C GLU A 31 12.32 -39.80 11.92
N LEU A 32 12.46 -39.90 10.60
CA LEU A 32 12.60 -38.71 9.74
C LEU A 32 11.37 -37.79 9.82
N PHE A 33 10.17 -38.37 9.78
CA PHE A 33 8.93 -37.59 9.74
C PHE A 33 8.46 -37.10 11.11
N SER A 34 8.68 -37.88 12.17
CA SER A 34 8.17 -37.63 13.52
C SER A 34 9.24 -37.40 14.58
N ALA A 35 10.52 -37.62 14.25
CA ALA A 35 11.62 -37.74 15.21
C ALA A 35 11.36 -38.77 16.33
N ASN A 36 10.55 -39.79 16.05
CA ASN A 36 10.05 -40.75 17.05
C ASN A 36 9.34 -40.06 18.23
N THR A 37 8.77 -38.88 17.99
CA THR A 37 7.98 -38.14 18.97
C THR A 37 6.50 -38.16 18.60
N ASN A 38 5.66 -38.11 19.63
CA ASN A 38 4.21 -38.02 19.48
C ASN A 38 3.70 -36.82 20.29
N ASP A 39 2.51 -36.33 19.93
CA ASP A 39 1.76 -35.31 20.68
C ASP A 39 2.56 -34.04 21.02
N GLN A 40 3.45 -33.62 20.11
CA GLN A 40 4.26 -32.42 20.28
C GLN A 40 3.36 -31.18 20.25
N SER A 41 3.50 -30.33 21.26
CA SER A 41 2.84 -29.02 21.28
C SER A 41 3.70 -27.97 20.57
N ARG A 42 3.09 -26.86 20.17
CA ARG A 42 3.78 -25.68 19.63
C ARG A 42 4.79 -25.02 20.59
N PHE A 43 4.75 -25.37 21.88
CA PHE A 43 5.68 -24.86 22.89
C PHE A 43 6.82 -25.84 23.17
N ASN A 44 6.80 -27.03 22.56
CA ASN A 44 7.87 -28.00 22.73
C ASN A 44 9.09 -27.57 21.90
N THR A 45 10.27 -27.77 22.47
CA THR A 45 11.55 -27.48 21.82
C THR A 45 12.23 -28.73 21.26
N ASP A 46 11.62 -29.89 21.48
CA ASP A 46 12.17 -31.17 21.03
C ASP A 46 12.05 -31.30 19.50
N PRO A 47 12.96 -32.04 18.85
CA PRO A 47 12.82 -32.35 17.44
C PRO A 47 11.49 -33.06 17.18
N ALA A 48 10.74 -32.59 16.18
CA ALA A 48 9.42 -33.15 15.82
C ALA A 48 9.39 -33.76 14.41
N GLY A 49 10.57 -33.92 13.81
CA GLY A 49 10.74 -34.38 12.43
C GLY A 49 10.16 -33.40 11.40
N ILE A 50 10.18 -33.81 10.13
CA ILE A 50 9.71 -32.96 9.02
C ILE A 50 8.23 -32.57 9.18
N ALA A 51 7.38 -33.50 9.65
CA ALA A 51 5.96 -33.24 9.80
C ALA A 51 5.68 -32.22 10.91
N GLY A 52 6.40 -32.32 12.03
CA GLY A 52 6.30 -31.35 13.12
C GLY A 52 6.83 -29.97 12.74
N ASP A 53 7.93 -29.90 11.99
CA ASP A 53 8.49 -28.63 11.49
C ASP A 53 7.51 -27.92 10.55
N ILE A 54 6.87 -28.67 9.63
CA ILE A 54 5.85 -28.14 8.72
C ILE A 54 4.64 -27.64 9.52
N MET A 55 4.15 -28.41 10.50
CA MET A 55 3.04 -27.99 11.36
C MET A 55 3.38 -26.70 12.10
N SER A 56 4.55 -26.63 12.75
CA SER A 56 5.01 -25.44 13.46
C SER A 56 5.11 -24.22 12.54
N LEU A 57 5.61 -24.40 11.32
CA LEU A 57 5.67 -23.35 10.32
C LEU A 57 4.27 -22.85 9.94
N ILE A 58 3.35 -23.77 9.61
CA ILE A 58 1.96 -23.43 9.26
C ILE A 58 1.30 -22.68 10.42
N GLU A 59 1.40 -23.17 11.65
CA GLU A 59 0.82 -22.51 12.83
C GLU A 59 1.39 -21.12 13.05
N ARG A 60 2.71 -20.93 13.00
CA ARG A 60 3.33 -19.59 13.17
C ARG A 60 2.92 -18.61 12.08
N VAL A 61 2.78 -19.07 10.85
CA VAL A 61 2.42 -18.23 9.71
C VAL A 61 0.93 -17.87 9.73
N THR A 62 0.07 -18.79 10.19
CA THR A 62 -1.40 -18.63 10.25
C THR A 62 -1.92 -18.12 11.59
N ALA A 63 -1.06 -17.97 12.61
CA ALA A 63 -1.43 -17.40 13.88
C ALA A 63 -1.98 -15.98 13.72
N SER A 64 -2.80 -15.54 14.68
CA SER A 64 -3.37 -14.19 14.70
C SER A 64 -2.31 -13.09 14.77
N ASP A 65 -1.18 -13.38 15.41
CA ASP A 65 0.03 -12.56 15.48
C ASP A 65 1.11 -13.00 14.47
N GLY A 66 0.77 -13.95 13.60
CA GLY A 66 1.65 -14.46 12.55
C GLY A 66 1.96 -13.41 11.49
N TYR A 67 2.98 -13.69 10.68
CA TYR A 67 3.45 -12.78 9.64
C TYR A 67 2.35 -12.39 8.64
N LEU A 68 1.50 -13.34 8.21
CA LEU A 68 0.44 -13.02 7.24
C LEU A 68 -0.61 -12.09 7.83
N SER A 69 -1.04 -12.37 9.05
CA SER A 69 -2.04 -11.56 9.77
C SER A 69 -1.52 -10.15 10.05
N THR A 70 -0.29 -10.04 10.52
CA THR A 70 0.35 -8.73 10.83
C THR A 70 0.65 -7.93 9.57
N ALA A 71 1.12 -8.57 8.49
CA ALA A 71 1.32 -7.90 7.21
C ALA A 71 -0.01 -7.41 6.61
N ALA A 72 -1.08 -8.23 6.67
CA ALA A 72 -2.40 -7.83 6.21
C ALA A 72 -2.94 -6.64 7.02
N ALA A 73 -2.84 -6.69 8.35
CA ALA A 73 -3.27 -5.59 9.22
C ALA A 73 -2.52 -4.29 8.93
N SER A 74 -1.19 -4.35 8.77
CA SER A 74 -0.39 -3.16 8.44
C SER A 74 -0.75 -2.58 7.06
N LEU A 75 -1.05 -3.42 6.07
CA LEU A 75 -1.50 -2.95 4.76
C LEU A 75 -2.90 -2.30 4.84
N THR A 76 -3.81 -2.85 5.65
CA THR A 76 -5.12 -2.25 5.90
C THR A 76 -4.99 -0.89 6.58
N GLU A 77 -4.11 -0.76 7.58
CA GLU A 77 -3.84 0.51 8.26
C GLU A 77 -3.28 1.56 7.28
N ARG A 78 -2.29 1.19 6.46
CA ARG A 78 -1.76 2.10 5.42
C ARG A 78 -2.82 2.55 4.42
N ASN A 79 -3.74 1.67 4.04
CA ASN A 79 -4.85 2.06 3.16
C ASN A 79 -5.76 3.09 3.84
N ALA A 80 -6.08 2.91 5.13
CA ALA A 80 -6.88 3.87 5.88
C ALA A 80 -6.17 5.23 6.01
N ASP A 81 -4.85 5.23 6.25
CA ASP A 81 -4.05 6.44 6.28
C ASP A 81 -4.09 7.17 4.92
N TYR A 82 -3.91 6.44 3.82
CA TYR A 82 -4.00 7.03 2.47
C TYR A 82 -5.40 7.55 2.13
N GLU A 83 -6.47 6.90 2.60
CA GLU A 83 -7.82 7.43 2.45
C GLU A 83 -8.00 8.76 3.20
N GLN A 84 -7.39 8.90 4.39
CA GLN A 84 -7.42 10.15 5.13
C GLN A 84 -6.58 11.24 4.46
N ASP A 85 -5.36 10.92 4.04
CA ASP A 85 -4.48 11.86 3.32
C ASP A 85 -5.15 12.38 2.04
N LEU A 86 -5.89 11.54 1.33
CA LEU A 86 -6.65 11.94 0.15
C LEU A 86 -7.79 12.91 0.48
N LYS A 87 -8.54 12.69 1.57
CA LYS A 87 -9.59 13.62 2.02
C LYS A 87 -9.00 14.97 2.40
N ASP A 88 -7.92 14.96 3.18
CA ASP A 88 -7.23 16.18 3.60
C ASP A 88 -6.69 16.96 2.39
N LEU A 89 -6.17 16.24 1.39
CA LEU A 89 -5.73 16.84 0.14
C LEU A 89 -6.89 17.46 -0.65
N GLU A 90 -8.02 16.75 -0.75
CA GLU A 90 -9.23 17.23 -1.43
C GLU A 90 -9.75 18.54 -0.79
N GLU A 91 -9.82 18.58 0.54
CA GLU A 91 -10.22 19.78 1.27
C GLU A 91 -9.26 20.96 1.02
N ARG A 92 -7.95 20.70 1.02
CA ARG A 92 -6.94 21.73 0.71
C ARG A 92 -7.05 22.23 -0.72
N MET A 93 -7.31 21.34 -1.68
CA MET A 93 -7.50 21.69 -3.08
C MET A 93 -8.73 22.58 -3.27
N ALA A 94 -9.86 22.25 -2.60
CA ALA A 94 -11.07 23.07 -2.64
C ALA A 94 -10.83 24.49 -2.07
N GLN A 95 -10.12 24.61 -0.95
CA GLN A 95 -9.76 25.92 -0.38
C GLN A 95 -8.84 26.73 -1.31
N VAL A 96 -7.87 26.06 -1.95
CA VAL A 96 -6.96 26.70 -2.91
C VAL A 96 -7.71 27.19 -4.14
N GLU A 97 -8.63 26.38 -4.67
CA GLU A 97 -9.50 26.75 -5.79
C GLU A 97 -10.35 27.97 -5.44
N GLU A 98 -11.04 27.96 -4.28
CA GLU A 98 -11.83 29.09 -3.84
C GLU A 98 -11.00 30.37 -3.71
N ARG A 99 -9.80 30.27 -3.12
CA ARG A 99 -8.87 31.40 -3.00
C ARG A 99 -8.48 31.95 -4.37
N TYR A 100 -8.13 31.09 -5.33
CA TYR A 100 -7.78 31.54 -6.67
C TYR A 100 -8.96 32.14 -7.42
N ASN A 101 -10.18 31.62 -7.25
CA ASN A 101 -11.39 32.22 -7.81
C ASN A 101 -11.62 33.64 -7.25
N ARG A 102 -11.47 33.82 -5.92
CA ARG A 102 -11.56 35.15 -5.30
C ARG A 102 -10.48 36.11 -5.82
N GLN A 103 -9.24 35.64 -5.93
CA GLN A 103 -8.14 36.45 -6.48
C GLN A 103 -8.40 36.85 -7.93
N PHE A 104 -8.93 35.94 -8.75
CA PHE A 104 -9.29 36.22 -10.14
C PHE A 104 -10.39 37.29 -10.25
N LEU A 105 -11.42 37.24 -9.39
CA LEU A 105 -12.47 38.27 -9.36
C LEU A 105 -11.92 39.63 -8.93
N VAL A 106 -11.08 39.68 -7.90
CA VAL A 106 -10.43 40.92 -7.46
C VAL A 106 -9.54 41.50 -8.57
N MET A 107 -8.81 40.66 -9.31
CA MET A 107 -8.03 41.10 -10.45
C MET A 107 -8.90 41.71 -11.56
N GLN A 108 -10.09 41.17 -11.82
CA GLN A 108 -11.02 41.77 -12.78
C GLN A 108 -11.47 43.17 -12.33
N THR A 109 -11.87 43.33 -11.08
CA THR A 109 -12.26 44.65 -10.54
C THR A 109 -11.11 45.66 -10.60
N ILE A 110 -9.89 45.25 -10.26
CA ILE A 110 -8.70 46.12 -10.37
C ILE A 110 -8.46 46.53 -11.83
N ILE A 111 -8.61 45.60 -12.79
CA ILE A 111 -8.46 45.91 -14.22
C ILE A 111 -9.53 46.91 -14.68
N GLU A 112 -10.78 46.75 -14.24
CA GLU A 112 -11.87 47.69 -14.52
C GLU A 112 -11.58 49.09 -13.93
N GLU A 113 -11.14 49.16 -12.67
CA GLU A 113 -10.74 50.41 -12.01
C GLU A 113 -9.55 51.07 -12.71
N MET A 114 -8.54 50.28 -13.11
CA MET A 114 -7.40 50.76 -13.87
C MET A 114 -7.82 51.31 -15.24
N ASN A 115 -8.76 50.66 -15.93
CA ASN A 115 -9.30 51.14 -17.20
C ASN A 115 -10.07 52.45 -17.02
N SER A 116 -10.94 52.55 -16.01
CA SER A 116 -11.68 53.78 -15.69
C SER A 116 -10.73 54.93 -15.32
N THR A 117 -9.71 54.65 -14.52
CA THR A 117 -8.69 55.64 -14.15
C THR A 117 -7.92 56.12 -15.39
N LYS A 118 -7.55 55.20 -16.28
CA LYS A 118 -6.90 55.53 -17.56
C LYS A 118 -7.78 56.44 -18.42
N GLU A 119 -9.07 56.14 -18.56
CA GLU A 119 -10.03 56.98 -19.30
C GLU A 119 -10.17 58.37 -18.69
N SER A 120 -10.27 58.47 -17.35
CA SER A 120 -10.33 59.75 -16.64
C SER A 120 -9.07 60.60 -16.85
N LEU A 121 -7.89 59.98 -16.88
CA LEU A 121 -6.63 60.65 -17.16
C LEU A 121 -6.57 61.16 -18.60
N ILE A 122 -7.03 60.37 -19.58
CA ILE A 122 -7.13 60.79 -20.99
C ILE A 122 -8.06 61.99 -21.11
N SER A 123 -9.26 61.92 -20.55
CA SER A 123 -10.24 63.02 -20.59
C SER A 123 -9.70 64.31 -19.96
N SER A 124 -8.97 64.19 -18.85
CA SER A 124 -8.32 65.34 -18.21
C SER A 124 -7.25 65.94 -19.12
N PHE A 125 -6.47 65.11 -19.82
CA PHE A 125 -5.43 65.53 -20.77
C PHE A 125 -6.01 66.19 -22.04
N GLU A 126 -7.11 65.65 -22.58
CA GLU A 126 -7.82 66.21 -23.74
C GLU A 126 -8.45 67.57 -23.42
N ASN A 127 -8.94 67.75 -22.18
CA ASN A 127 -9.49 69.01 -21.70
C ASN A 127 -8.43 70.01 -21.21
N LEU A 128 -7.13 69.70 -21.31
CA LEU A 128 -6.10 70.68 -21.03
C LEU A 128 -6.14 71.80 -22.09
N PRO A 129 -6.13 73.08 -21.66
CA PRO A 129 -6.38 74.24 -22.52
C PRO A 129 -5.32 74.49 -23.63
N PHE A 130 -4.31 73.65 -23.78
CA PHE A 130 -3.20 73.85 -24.72
C PHE A 130 -3.14 72.83 -25.87
N THR A 131 -4.02 71.84 -25.93
CA THR A 131 -4.01 70.81 -27.00
C THR A 131 -5.06 71.06 -28.09
N ASN A 132 -6.04 71.93 -27.85
CA ASN A 132 -7.07 72.29 -28.83
C ASN A 132 -6.83 73.69 -29.44
N ARG A 133 -5.64 73.91 -30.02
CA ARG A 133 -5.44 74.99 -30.99
C ARG A 133 -5.81 74.45 -32.37
N LYS A 134 -7.03 74.79 -32.81
CA LYS A 134 -7.41 74.76 -34.23
C LYS A 134 -6.48 75.70 -34.99
N ASP A 135 -5.73 75.13 -35.93
CA ASP A 135 -5.53 75.60 -37.30
C ASP A 135 -5.34 74.37 -38.20
#